data_AF-A0A959Y9R7-F1
#
_entry.id   AF-A0A959Y9R7-F1
#
_cell.length_a   1.000
_cell.length_b   1.000
_cell.length_c   1.000
_cell.angle_alpha   90.00
_cell.angle_beta   90.00
_cell.angle_gamma   90.00
#
_symmetry.space_group_name_H-M   'P 1'
#
loop_
_entity.id
_entity.type
_entity.pdbx_description
1 polymer ?
#
loop_
_entity_poly.entity_id
_entity_poly.type
_entity_poly.pdbx_seq_one_letter_code
_entity_poly.pdbx_strand_id
1 'polypeptide(L)'
;MSTGKTIQIFLPEGNPRGIRVAEITSRTVKVIQIPRAELAKGLGREELSNVGLYFLVGESESGQAKVYVGETEDCSKRLKDHNRKYDWWQT
;
A
#
# COMPACT_ATOMS: atom_id res chain seq x y z
N MET A 1 21.82 -17.36 13.72
CA MET A 1 20.44 -17.89 13.68
C MET A 1 19.48 -16.71 13.65
N SER A 2 18.47 -16.71 12.77
CA SER A 2 17.45 -15.66 12.75
C SER A 2 16.44 -15.88 13.87
N THR A 3 16.25 -14.90 14.76
CA THR A 3 15.19 -14.93 15.76
C THR A 3 13.82 -14.74 15.11
N GLY A 4 12.83 -15.51 15.55
CA GLY A 4 11.44 -15.34 15.10
C GLY A 4 10.94 -13.91 15.38
N LYS A 5 10.10 -13.40 14.48
CA LYS A 5 9.46 -12.08 14.60
C LYS A 5 7.96 -12.24 14.40
N THR A 6 7.18 -11.59 15.25
CA THR A 6 5.73 -11.49 15.06
C THR A 6 5.43 -10.30 14.17
N ILE A 7 4.61 -10.52 13.15
CA ILE A 7 4.01 -9.45 12.34
C ILE A 7 2.59 -9.26 12.87
N GLN A 8 2.26 -8.04 13.28
CA GLN A 8 0.90 -7.67 13.64
C GLN A 8 0.21 -7.11 12.40
N ILE A 9 -0.95 -7.66 12.06
CA ILE A 9 -1.80 -7.17 10.98
C ILE A 9 -3.06 -6.60 11.61
N PHE A 10 -3.23 -5.29 11.50
CA PHE A 10 -4.43 -4.58 11.91
C PHE A 10 -5.37 -4.44 10.71
N LEU A 11 -6.64 -4.78 10.92
CA LEU A 11 -7.73 -4.64 9.97
C LEU A 11 -8.63 -3.50 10.45
N PRO A 12 -8.48 -2.25 9.97
CA PRO A 12 -9.24 -1.11 10.48
C PRO A 12 -10.76 -1.31 10.44
N GLU A 13 -11.26 -2.05 9.45
CA GLU A 13 -12.68 -2.30 9.23
C GLU A 13 -13.11 -3.73 9.60
N GLY A 14 -12.20 -4.53 10.17
CA GLY A 14 -12.44 -5.96 10.41
C GLY A 14 -12.58 -6.82 9.14
N ASN A 15 -12.51 -6.24 7.94
CA ASN A 15 -12.56 -6.95 6.67
C ASN A 15 -11.15 -7.30 6.16
N PRO A 16 -10.79 -8.60 6.05
CA PRO A 16 -9.46 -9.01 5.58
C PRO A 16 -9.21 -8.70 4.09
N ARG A 17 -10.25 -8.34 3.32
CA ARG A 17 -10.13 -7.90 1.92
C ARG A 17 -10.02 -6.38 1.75
N GLY A 18 -10.23 -5.60 2.81
CA GLY A 18 -10.13 -4.15 2.79
C GLY A 18 -8.69 -3.67 3.01
N ILE A 19 -8.55 -2.44 3.49
CA ILE A 19 -7.25 -1.89 3.92
C ILE A 19 -6.64 -2.75 5.04
N ARG A 20 -5.33 -3.00 4.94
CA ARG A 20 -4.55 -3.76 5.92
C ARG A 20 -3.31 -2.99 6.31
N VAL A 21 -3.03 -2.92 7.61
CA VAL A 21 -1.80 -2.31 8.14
C VAL A 21 -1.00 -3.40 8.81
N ALA A 22 0.23 -3.63 8.34
CA ALA A 22 1.14 -4.62 8.89
C ALA A 22 2.38 -3.93 9.47
N GLU A 23 2.77 -4.35 10.67
CA GLU A 23 3.98 -3.85 11.33
C GLU A 23 4.66 -4.94 12.17
N ILE A 24 5.94 -4.72 12.46
CA ILE A 24 6.65 -5.42 13.52
C ILE A 24 6.71 -4.42 14.67
N THR A 25 6.09 -4.70 15.82
CA THR A 25 5.88 -3.76 16.93
C THR A 25 7.16 -3.04 17.38
N SER A 26 8.32 -3.70 17.24
CA SER A 26 9.63 -3.15 17.60
C SER A 26 10.30 -2.34 16.48
N ARG A 27 9.62 -2.01 15.39
CA ARG A 27 10.15 -1.27 14.23
C ARG A 27 9.23 -0.13 13.84
N THR A 28 9.82 0.96 13.36
CA THR A 28 9.09 2.14 12.86
C THR A 28 8.40 1.88 11.52
N VAL A 29 8.82 0.86 10.79
CA VAL A 29 8.29 0.56 9.45
C VAL A 29 6.91 -0.06 9.56
N LYS A 30 5.96 0.57 8.88
CA LYS A 30 4.61 0.05 8.64
C LYS A 30 4.42 -0.18 7.14
N VAL A 31 3.67 -1.22 6.81
CA VAL A 31 3.22 -1.49 5.45
C VAL A 31 1.70 -1.33 5.44
N ILE A 32 1.20 -0.55 4.49
CA ILE A 32 -0.23 -0.35 4.32
C ILE A 32 -0.58 -0.86 2.93
N GLN A 33 -1.41 -1.89 2.88
CA GLN A 33 -1.98 -2.38 1.64
C GLN A 33 -3.39 -1.81 1.50
N ILE A 34 -3.65 -1.19 0.35
CA ILE A 34 -4.90 -0.49 0.06
C ILE A 34 -5.43 -1.06 -1.24
N PRO A 35 -6.57 -1.79 -1.22
CA PRO A 35 -7.21 -2.20 -2.47
C PRO A 35 -7.51 -0.95 -3.31
N ARG A 36 -7.28 -1.00 -4.63
CA ARG A 36 -7.51 0.17 -5.51
C ARG A 36 -8.93 0.75 -5.37
N ALA A 37 -9.93 -0.12 -5.20
CA ALA A 37 -11.32 0.27 -4.98
C ALA A 37 -11.53 1.11 -3.70
N GLU A 38 -10.70 0.91 -2.68
CA GLU A 38 -10.73 1.66 -1.41
C GLU A 38 -9.67 2.77 -1.36
N LEU A 39 -9.00 3.09 -2.47
CA LEU A 39 -7.94 4.10 -2.49
C LEU A 39 -8.43 5.44 -1.92
N ALA A 40 -9.61 5.90 -2.30
CA ALA A 40 -10.18 7.15 -1.80
C ALA A 40 -10.28 7.18 -0.27
N LYS A 41 -10.60 6.05 0.36
CA LYS A 41 -10.63 5.89 1.83
C LYS A 41 -9.22 5.86 2.40
N GLY A 42 -8.30 5.14 1.74
CA GLY A 42 -6.90 5.08 2.13
C GLY A 42 -6.21 6.44 2.11
N LEU A 43 -6.49 7.29 1.12
CA LEU A 43 -5.87 8.61 0.96
C LEU A 43 -6.14 9.59 2.12
N GLY A 44 -7.18 9.36 2.91
CA GLY A 44 -7.49 10.17 4.11
C GLY A 44 -6.69 9.77 5.36
N ARG A 45 -5.83 8.77 5.26
CA ARG A 45 -5.03 8.25 6.38
C ARG A 45 -3.75 9.07 6.56
N GLU A 46 -3.50 9.52 7.80
CA GLU A 46 -2.29 10.29 8.14
C GLU A 46 -1.00 9.52 7.83
N GLU A 47 -1.02 8.19 7.88
CA GLU A 47 0.16 7.39 7.54
C GLU A 47 0.64 7.59 6.10
N LEU A 48 -0.26 7.92 5.16
CA LEU A 48 0.09 8.20 3.76
C LEU A 48 0.58 9.62 3.50
N SER A 49 0.45 10.53 4.47
CA SER A 49 0.96 11.90 4.37
C SER A 49 2.45 12.01 4.75
N ASN A 50 3.18 10.89 4.74
CA ASN A 50 4.60 10.82 5.07
C ASN A 50 5.44 10.38 3.88
N VAL A 51 6.76 10.59 4.02
CA VAL A 51 7.78 10.05 3.12
C VAL A 51 7.68 8.53 3.11
N GLY A 52 7.68 7.94 1.91
CA GLY A 52 7.56 6.50 1.79
C GLY A 52 7.85 5.95 0.40
N LEU A 53 8.02 4.63 0.40
CA LEU A 53 8.04 3.80 -0.80
C LEU A 53 6.64 3.22 -1.02
N TYR A 54 6.19 3.18 -2.26
CA TYR A 54 4.93 2.53 -2.63
C TYR A 54 5.09 1.64 -3.86
N PHE A 55 4.16 0.70 -3.95
CA PHE A 55 4.06 -0.24 -5.06
C PHE A 55 2.69 -0.09 -5.70
N LEU A 56 2.65 -0.12 -7.02
CA LEU A 56 1.41 -0.40 -7.76
C LEU A 56 1.57 -1.77 -8.38
N VAL A 57 0.70 -2.70 -8.02
CA VAL A 57 0.77 -4.10 -8.44
C VAL A 57 -0.42 -4.40 -9.34
N GLY A 58 -0.17 -5.09 -10.45
CA GLY A 58 -1.20 -5.52 -11.38
C GLY A 58 -0.60 -6.34 -12.51
N GLU A 59 -1.24 -6.27 -13.67
CA GLU A 59 -0.85 -7.02 -14.86
C GLU A 59 -0.78 -6.08 -16.07
N SER A 60 0.05 -6.41 -17.05
CA SER A 60 0.02 -5.78 -18.37
C SER A 60 -1.21 -6.24 -19.17
N GLU A 61 -1.48 -5.58 -20.29
CA GLU A 61 -2.51 -6.04 -21.26
C GLU A 61 -2.23 -7.46 -21.79
N SER A 62 -0.97 -7.90 -21.78
CA SER A 62 -0.56 -9.26 -22.13
C SER A 62 -0.71 -10.28 -20.98
N GLY A 63 -1.27 -9.87 -19.83
CA GLY A 63 -1.45 -10.71 -18.65
C GLY A 63 -0.17 -11.00 -17.87
N GLN A 64 0.91 -10.25 -18.11
CA GLN A 64 2.17 -10.42 -17.39
C GLN A 64 2.15 -9.61 -16.10
N ALA A 65 2.58 -10.22 -14.99
CA ALA A 65 2.71 -9.53 -13.71
C ALA A 65 3.58 -8.26 -13.85
N LYS A 66 3.07 -7.14 -13.37
CA LYS A 66 3.70 -5.82 -13.48
C LYS A 66 3.68 -5.13 -12.13
N VAL A 67 4.83 -4.58 -11.76
CA VAL A 67 4.99 -3.77 -10.54
C VAL A 67 5.65 -2.45 -10.90
N TYR A 68 5.06 -1.36 -10.44
CA TYR A 68 5.71 -0.06 -10.40
C TYR A 68 6.17 0.22 -8.98
N VAL A 69 7.41 0.69 -8.82
CA VAL A 69 7.99 1.09 -7.54
C VAL A 69 8.26 2.58 -7.59
N GLY A 70 7.78 3.32 -6.59
CA GLY A 70 8.04 4.75 -6.47
C GLY A 70 8.38 5.17 -5.05
N GLU A 71 9.09 6.28 -4.94
CA GLU A 71 9.39 6.98 -3.70
C GLU A 71 8.76 8.39 -3.78
N THR A 72 8.33 8.92 -2.63
CA THR A 72 7.70 10.23 -2.54
C THR A 72 7.74 10.76 -1.11
N GLU A 73 7.71 12.08 -0.95
CA GLU A 73 7.58 12.73 0.37
C GLU A 73 6.14 12.74 0.89
N ASP A 74 5.17 12.57 -0.02
CA ASP A 74 3.74 12.46 0.29
C ASP A 74 3.16 11.32 -0.56
N CYS A 75 2.86 10.19 0.07
CA CYS A 75 2.27 9.02 -0.58
C CYS A 75 0.83 9.30 -1.03
N SER A 76 0.05 10.04 -0.24
CA SER A 76 -1.34 10.36 -0.56
C SER A 76 -1.45 11.13 -1.88
N LYS A 77 -0.69 12.23 -2.01
CA LYS A 77 -0.68 13.03 -3.24
C LYS A 77 -0.20 12.20 -4.44
N ARG A 78 0.89 11.45 -4.28
CA ARG A 78 1.48 10.66 -5.36
C ARG A 78 0.58 9.53 -5.84
N LEU A 79 -0.03 8.78 -4.92
CA LEU A 79 -0.95 7.69 -5.25
C LEU A 79 -2.21 8.22 -5.93
N LYS A 80 -2.72 9.39 -5.51
CA LYS A 80 -3.84 10.05 -6.18
C LYS A 80 -3.51 10.42 -7.63
N ASP A 81 -2.33 10.97 -7.87
CA ASP A 81 -1.88 11.32 -9.22
C ASP A 81 -1.67 10.06 -10.08
N HIS A 82 -1.03 9.03 -9.54
CA HIS A 82 -0.78 7.78 -10.26
C HIS A 82 -2.04 6.98 -10.53
N ASN A 83 -3.04 7.01 -9.64
CA ASN A 83 -4.33 6.37 -9.89
C ASN A 83 -5.05 6.98 -11.11
N ARG A 84 -4.84 8.26 -11.39
CA ARG A 84 -5.39 8.94 -12.58
C ARG A 84 -4.58 8.63 -13.84
N LYS A 85 -3.27 8.44 -13.70
CA LYS A 85 -2.34 8.22 -14.82
C LYS A 85 -2.29 6.77 -15.29
N TYR A 86 -2.46 5.82 -14.38
CA TYR A 86 -2.33 4.39 -14.66
C TYR A 86 -3.63 3.65 -14.40
N ASP A 87 -4.09 2.91 -15.39
CA ASP A 87 -5.30 2.09 -15.39
C ASP A 87 -5.00 0.59 -15.16
N TRP A 88 -3.78 0.14 -15.43
CA TRP A 88 -3.38 -1.28 -15.36
C TRP A 88 -3.26 -1.88 -13.94
N TRP A 89 -3.07 -1.07 -12.89
CA TRP A 89 -2.80 -1.58 -11.54
C TRP A 89 -4.09 -1.96 -10.81
N GLN A 90 -4.03 -2.93 -9.92
CA GLN A 90 -5.19 -3.51 -9.25
C GLN A 90 -5.10 -3.43 -7.73
N THR A 91 -3.88 -3.40 -7.16
CA THR A 91 -3.65 -3.45 -5.71
C THR A 91 -2.38 -2.71 -5.30
#